data_AF-A0A1H6XSC6-F1
#
_entry.id   AF-A0A1H6XSC6-F1
#
_cell.length_a   1.000
_cell.length_b   1.000
_cell.length_c   1.000
_cell.angle_alpha   90.00
_cell.angle_beta   90.00
_cell.angle_gamma   90.00
#
_symmetry.space_group_name_H-M   'P 1'
#
loop_
_entity.id
_entity.type
_entity.pdbx_description
1 polymer ?
#
loop_
_entity_poly.entity_id
_entity_poly.type
_entity_poly.pdbx_seq_one_letter_code
_entity_poly.pdbx_strand_id
1 'polypeptide(L)'
;MNQQQKDRKASLLAAIDRCENPYVLAQVATLLKREGMLQPIGELATAFPMLLQLESTRDLSLQTRLKSENVTRLSRYQNLTAAPLFLISLLMLLITAAILNNFSVDEAGVHLNPFLSKLAQVYGVIWLLYLVDLLLVLYLSFRFKTKIAGAAFIPKLLSLVFPPLGMSLRHYTKPDKTWLPVYHWSLCNEGLLQHLKEKFSVPMIVVALLILPVLIIEWQFYEEVEAFLKTDLSFVLDMVQGFIWLAFALEFMLLVSITNDKFGYVKKNWIDLLIIVLPFISFVRTLRIFKVARLTHLARGYKLRALVMKARQGLIVTSFFFRLLTIKPDFQLKKLKKKLDQNQAERERIEEELVRFARWIKQKNQR
;
A
#
# COMPACT_ATOMS: atom_id res chain seq x y z
N MET A 1 -30.49 -28.99 29.59
CA MET A 1 -30.33 -27.76 28.78
C MET A 1 -30.61 -26.57 29.68
N ASN A 2 -29.63 -25.69 29.89
CA ASN A 2 -29.74 -24.57 30.84
C ASN A 2 -30.74 -23.50 30.32
N GLN A 3 -31.43 -22.75 31.18
CA GLN A 3 -32.46 -21.76 30.76
C GLN A 3 -31.91 -20.78 29.69
N GLN A 4 -30.67 -20.33 29.89
CA GLN A 4 -29.92 -19.46 28.98
C GLN A 4 -29.67 -20.06 27.58
N GLN A 5 -29.57 -21.38 27.45
CA GLN A 5 -29.46 -22.05 26.14
C GLN A 5 -30.79 -22.09 25.40
N LYS A 6 -31.91 -22.24 26.12
CA LYS A 6 -33.25 -22.20 25.52
C LYS A 6 -33.54 -20.80 24.96
N ASP A 7 -33.21 -19.77 25.73
CA ASP A 7 -33.42 -18.37 25.32
C ASP A 7 -32.57 -18.01 24.09
N ARG A 8 -31.30 -18.44 24.06
CA ARG A 8 -30.44 -18.28 22.87
C ARG A 8 -31.02 -18.99 21.65
N LYS A 9 -31.46 -20.24 21.77
CA LYS A 9 -32.02 -21.02 20.65
C LYS A 9 -33.29 -20.36 20.08
N ALA A 10 -34.18 -19.88 20.95
CA ALA A 10 -35.39 -19.16 20.54
C ALA A 10 -35.05 -17.85 19.80
N SER A 11 -34.11 -17.06 20.32
CA SER A 11 -33.68 -15.82 19.66
C SER A 11 -33.06 -16.06 18.28
N LEU A 12 -32.32 -17.17 18.11
CA LEU A 12 -31.66 -17.53 16.87
C LEU A 12 -32.66 -18.02 15.82
N LEU A 13 -33.67 -18.80 16.22
CA LEU A 13 -34.77 -19.21 15.34
C LEU A 13 -35.54 -17.99 14.83
N ALA A 14 -35.90 -17.06 15.72
CA ALA A 14 -36.56 -15.81 15.32
C ALA A 14 -35.70 -14.95 14.38
N ALA A 15 -34.37 -14.98 14.50
CA ALA A 15 -33.46 -14.29 13.59
C ALA A 15 -33.34 -14.97 12.22
N ILE A 16 -33.37 -16.31 12.18
CA ILE A 16 -33.40 -17.09 10.93
C ILE A 16 -34.70 -16.83 10.17
N ASP A 17 -35.84 -16.83 10.86
CA ASP A 17 -37.16 -16.56 10.26
C ASP A 17 -37.27 -15.15 9.66
N ARG A 18 -36.55 -14.18 10.22
CA ARG A 18 -36.46 -12.81 9.71
C ARG A 18 -35.37 -12.61 8.65
N CYS A 19 -34.59 -13.64 8.33
CA CYS A 19 -33.46 -13.50 7.41
C CYS A 19 -33.93 -13.58 5.95
N GLU A 20 -33.95 -12.43 5.26
CA GLU A 20 -34.35 -12.37 3.85
C GLU A 20 -33.23 -12.78 2.87
N ASN A 21 -32.01 -13.07 3.36
CA ASN A 21 -30.87 -13.38 2.51
C ASN A 21 -30.82 -14.89 2.17
N PRO A 22 -31.14 -15.31 0.93
CA PRO A 22 -31.23 -16.73 0.57
C PRO A 22 -29.87 -17.44 0.65
N TYR A 23 -28.77 -16.70 0.50
CA TYR A 23 -27.43 -17.26 0.58
C TYR A 23 -27.07 -17.68 2.02
N VAL A 24 -27.44 -16.87 3.01
CA VAL A 24 -27.22 -17.19 4.42
C VAL A 24 -28.07 -18.39 4.83
N LEU A 25 -29.33 -18.43 4.39
CA LEU A 25 -30.22 -19.58 4.63
C LEU A 25 -29.64 -20.88 4.04
N ALA A 26 -29.10 -20.85 2.82
CA ALA A 26 -28.45 -21.99 2.20
C ALA A 26 -27.18 -22.46 2.95
N GLN A 27 -26.38 -21.52 3.49
CA GLN A 27 -25.25 -21.85 4.35
C GLN A 27 -25.69 -22.53 5.64
N VAL A 28 -26.70 -21.97 6.32
CA VAL A 28 -27.25 -22.55 7.55
C VAL A 28 -27.80 -23.96 7.29
N ALA A 29 -28.55 -24.17 6.20
CA ALA A 29 -29.05 -25.48 5.82
C ALA A 29 -27.92 -26.50 5.56
N THR A 30 -26.84 -26.05 4.91
CA THR A 30 -25.65 -26.90 4.69
C THR A 30 -24.94 -27.27 5.99
N LEU A 31 -24.82 -26.31 6.92
CA LEU A 31 -24.22 -26.56 8.24
C LEU A 31 -25.06 -27.52 9.08
N LEU A 32 -26.38 -27.36 9.08
CA LEU A 32 -27.31 -28.25 9.80
C LEU A 32 -27.24 -29.69 9.27
N LYS A 33 -27.05 -29.90 7.96
CA LYS A 33 -26.82 -31.24 7.40
C LYS A 33 -25.54 -31.91 7.91
N ARG A 34 -24.57 -31.14 8.43
CA ARG A 34 -23.28 -31.61 8.95
C ARG A 34 -23.22 -31.67 10.47
N GLU A 35 -24.33 -31.47 11.18
CA GLU A 35 -24.38 -31.39 12.64
C GLU A 35 -23.68 -32.58 13.34
N GLY A 36 -23.93 -33.81 12.87
CA GLY A 36 -23.32 -35.01 13.43
C GLY A 36 -21.81 -35.09 13.28
N MET A 37 -21.22 -34.48 12.24
CA MET A 37 -19.77 -34.42 12.06
C MET A 37 -19.12 -33.43 13.05
N LEU A 38 -19.80 -32.32 13.33
CA LEU A 38 -19.28 -31.19 14.08
C LEU A 38 -19.50 -31.30 15.61
N GLN A 39 -20.29 -32.27 16.06
CA GLN A 39 -20.56 -32.52 17.48
C GLN A 39 -19.29 -32.58 18.37
N PRO A 40 -18.17 -33.23 17.95
CA PRO A 40 -16.94 -33.25 18.73
C PRO A 40 -16.28 -31.87 18.91
N ILE A 41 -16.44 -30.96 17.95
CA ILE A 41 -15.96 -29.58 18.07
C ILE A 41 -16.78 -28.83 19.13
N GLY A 42 -18.09 -29.08 19.19
CA GLY A 42 -18.97 -28.51 20.21
C GLY A 42 -18.55 -28.91 21.63
N GLU A 43 -18.16 -30.17 21.83
CA GLU A 43 -17.58 -30.64 23.09
C GLU A 43 -16.26 -29.91 23.39
N LEU A 44 -15.37 -29.78 22.40
CA LEU A 44 -14.08 -29.09 22.52
C LEU A 44 -14.24 -27.59 22.88
N ALA A 45 -15.25 -26.93 22.33
CA ALA A 45 -15.53 -25.51 22.56
C ALA A 45 -15.87 -25.18 24.03
N THR A 46 -16.32 -26.17 24.81
CA THR A 46 -16.52 -25.99 26.26
C THR A 46 -15.21 -25.82 27.02
N ALA A 47 -14.13 -26.48 26.55
CA ALA A 47 -12.79 -26.36 27.11
C ALA A 47 -11.99 -25.21 26.49
N PHE A 48 -12.32 -24.81 25.25
CA PHE A 48 -11.64 -23.74 24.51
C PHE A 48 -12.65 -22.67 24.01
N PRO A 49 -13.03 -21.70 24.86
CA PRO A 49 -14.04 -20.68 24.52
C PRO A 49 -13.67 -19.81 23.31
N MET A 50 -12.38 -19.72 22.96
CA MET A 50 -11.89 -18.98 21.79
C MET A 50 -12.47 -19.51 20.47
N LEU A 51 -12.86 -20.80 20.40
CA LEU A 51 -13.47 -21.41 19.22
C LEU A 51 -14.86 -20.83 18.92
N LEU A 52 -15.47 -20.17 19.90
CA LEU A 52 -16.78 -19.52 19.79
C LEU A 52 -16.67 -18.02 19.50
N GLN A 53 -15.45 -17.46 19.41
CA GLN A 53 -15.26 -16.07 19.01
C GLN A 53 -15.45 -15.94 17.49
N LEU A 54 -16.68 -15.63 17.08
CA LEU A 54 -17.05 -15.39 15.67
C LEU A 54 -16.90 -13.92 15.24
N GLU A 55 -16.45 -13.02 16.12
CA GLU A 55 -16.26 -11.62 15.75
C GLU A 55 -15.18 -11.50 14.68
N SER A 56 -15.58 -10.99 13.52
CA SER A 56 -14.65 -10.59 12.47
C SER A 56 -13.67 -9.56 13.04
N THR A 57 -12.39 -9.94 13.15
CA THR A 57 -11.31 -9.03 13.54
C THR A 57 -11.05 -7.93 12.50
N ARG A 58 -11.75 -7.97 11.36
CA ARG A 58 -11.64 -6.98 10.28
C ARG A 58 -12.46 -5.75 10.61
N ASP A 59 -11.77 -4.65 10.88
CA ASP A 59 -12.38 -3.33 11.01
C ASP A 59 -12.46 -2.62 9.65
N LEU A 60 -13.67 -2.55 9.11
CA LEU A 60 -14.00 -1.84 7.86
C LEU A 60 -14.57 -0.44 8.11
N SER A 61 -14.64 0.02 9.36
CA SER A 61 -15.22 1.33 9.69
C SER A 61 -14.33 2.46 9.17
N LEU A 62 -14.92 3.52 8.61
CA LEU A 62 -14.16 4.68 8.18
C LEU A 62 -14.05 5.70 9.33
N GLN A 63 -12.97 5.62 10.10
CA GLN A 63 -12.72 6.54 11.22
C GLN A 63 -11.70 7.62 10.82
N THR A 64 -12.21 8.82 10.53
CA THR A 64 -11.42 10.00 10.11
C THR A 64 -11.57 11.15 11.09
N ARG A 65 -10.70 12.16 10.99
CA ARG A 65 -10.70 13.35 11.86
C ARG A 65 -10.70 13.03 13.35
N LEU A 66 -9.99 11.97 13.72
CA LEU A 66 -9.81 11.57 15.10
C LEU A 66 -9.10 12.69 15.86
N LYS A 67 -9.59 13.01 17.06
CA LYS A 67 -8.86 13.92 17.94
C LYS A 67 -7.54 13.25 18.32
N SER A 68 -6.44 13.94 18.03
CA SER A 68 -5.14 13.53 18.54
C SER A 68 -5.07 13.93 20.01
N GLU A 69 -4.90 12.94 20.87
CA GLU A 69 -4.74 13.14 22.29
C GLU A 69 -3.39 13.85 22.55
N ASN A 70 -3.45 15.15 22.83
CA ASN A 70 -2.32 16.03 23.16
C ASN A 70 -1.76 15.78 24.58
N VAL A 71 -1.75 14.52 25.00
CA VAL A 71 -1.38 14.08 26.35
C VAL A 71 0.12 14.24 26.58
N THR A 72 0.95 14.01 25.57
CA THR A 72 2.42 14.14 25.68
C THR A 72 2.96 15.29 24.85
N ARG A 73 4.11 15.85 25.26
CA ARG A 73 4.82 16.87 24.47
C ARG A 73 5.21 16.35 23.08
N LEU A 74 5.51 15.06 22.97
CA LEU A 74 5.80 14.38 21.71
C LEU A 74 4.58 14.32 20.78
N SER A 75 3.38 13.99 21.29
CA SER A 75 2.17 13.98 20.45
C SER A 75 1.77 15.39 20.00
N ARG A 76 1.96 16.40 20.85
CA ARG A 76 1.77 17.82 20.47
C ARG A 76 2.71 18.25 19.35
N TYR A 77 4.00 17.92 19.47
CA TYR A 77 4.98 18.18 18.42
C TYR A 77 4.55 17.52 17.11
N GLN A 78 4.22 16.23 17.16
CA GLN A 78 3.79 15.49 15.97
C GLN A 78 2.53 16.07 15.33
N ASN A 79 1.55 16.53 16.11
CA ASN A 79 0.35 17.16 15.56
C ASN A 79 0.65 18.45 14.81
N LEU A 80 1.60 19.23 15.31
CA LEU A 80 2.01 20.49 14.70
C LEU A 80 2.86 20.25 13.45
N THR A 81 3.69 19.21 13.46
CA THR A 81 4.61 18.91 12.37
C THR A 81 4.06 17.94 11.32
N ALA A 82 2.97 17.22 11.58
CA ALA A 82 2.40 16.24 10.64
C ALA A 82 2.04 16.83 9.26
N ALA A 83 1.34 17.97 9.25
CA ALA A 83 0.97 18.67 8.01
C ALA A 83 2.18 19.22 7.23
N PRO A 84 3.10 20.00 7.85
CA PRO A 84 4.26 20.50 7.13
C PRO A 84 5.19 19.37 6.70
N LEU A 85 5.41 18.32 7.50
CA LEU A 85 6.22 17.18 7.05
C LEU A 85 5.61 16.51 5.82
N PHE A 86 4.29 16.32 5.78
CA PHE A 86 3.63 15.74 4.60
C PHE A 86 3.87 16.59 3.35
N LEU A 87 3.69 17.90 3.44
CA LEU A 87 3.93 18.82 2.32
C LEU A 87 5.40 18.85 1.90
N ILE A 88 6.32 18.80 2.86
CA ILE A 88 7.75 18.72 2.58
C ILE A 88 8.10 17.38 1.93
N SER A 89 7.53 16.25 2.38
CA SER A 89 7.71 14.95 1.71
C SER A 89 7.19 14.98 0.28
N LEU A 90 6.05 15.64 0.04
CA LEU A 90 5.47 15.82 -1.29
C LEU A 90 6.35 16.67 -2.20
N LEU A 91 6.88 17.78 -1.68
CA LEU A 91 7.84 18.61 -2.39
C LEU A 91 9.11 17.82 -2.74
N MET A 92 9.63 17.04 -1.80
CA MET A 92 10.80 16.17 -2.03
C MET A 92 10.51 15.11 -3.09
N LEU A 93 9.31 14.53 -3.11
CA LEU A 93 8.91 13.58 -4.14
C LEU A 93 8.83 14.25 -5.51
N LEU A 94 8.30 15.47 -5.57
CA LEU A 94 8.24 16.27 -6.81
C LEU A 94 9.64 16.61 -7.32
N ILE A 95 10.55 17.06 -6.45
CA ILE A 95 11.95 17.33 -6.80
C ILE A 95 12.63 16.04 -7.28
N THR A 96 12.34 14.91 -6.63
CA THR A 96 12.85 13.59 -7.07
C THR A 96 12.36 13.27 -8.48
N ALA A 97 11.07 13.47 -8.77
CA ALA A 97 10.51 13.27 -10.10
C ALA A 97 11.21 14.17 -11.15
N ALA A 98 11.42 15.45 -10.81
CA ALA A 98 12.09 16.39 -11.69
C ALA A 98 13.54 15.99 -11.99
N ILE A 99 14.31 15.64 -10.95
CA ILE A 99 15.70 15.17 -11.09
C ILE A 99 15.74 13.90 -11.94
N LEU A 100 14.84 12.96 -11.69
CA LEU A 100 14.87 11.62 -12.29
C LEU A 100 14.55 11.60 -13.78
N ASN A 101 13.66 12.49 -14.24
CA ASN A 101 13.28 12.56 -15.66
C ASN A 101 14.18 13.51 -16.44
N ASN A 102 14.63 14.63 -15.86
CA ASN A 102 15.54 15.58 -16.54
C ASN A 102 17.02 15.18 -16.47
N PHE A 103 17.36 13.98 -15.99
CA PHE A 103 18.74 13.50 -15.93
C PHE A 103 19.17 12.97 -17.31
N SER A 104 19.68 13.85 -18.16
CA SER A 104 20.43 13.47 -19.37
C SER A 104 21.92 13.35 -19.05
N VAL A 105 22.56 12.29 -19.54
CA VAL A 105 24.03 12.19 -19.54
C VAL A 105 24.49 12.13 -20.96
N ASP A 106 25.09 13.23 -21.39
CA ASP A 106 25.77 13.35 -22.67
C ASP A 106 27.16 12.69 -22.60
N GLU A 107 27.60 12.14 -23.72
CA GLU A 107 28.84 11.35 -23.83
C GLU A 107 30.11 12.15 -23.46
N ALA A 108 30.04 13.48 -23.39
CA ALA A 108 31.18 14.38 -23.14
C ALA A 108 31.51 14.63 -21.65
N GLY A 109 30.70 14.14 -20.70
CA GLY A 109 30.96 14.33 -19.27
C GLY A 109 29.70 14.64 -18.45
N VAL A 110 29.84 14.69 -17.13
CA VAL A 110 28.75 15.04 -16.22
C VAL A 110 28.56 16.56 -16.21
N HIS A 111 27.95 17.11 -17.27
CA HIS A 111 27.46 18.48 -17.24
C HIS A 111 26.07 18.49 -16.58
N LEU A 112 26.05 18.62 -15.25
CA LEU A 112 24.79 18.90 -14.55
C LEU A 112 24.31 20.28 -15.02
N ASN A 113 23.17 20.30 -15.72
CA ASN A 113 22.48 21.55 -16.03
C ASN A 113 22.37 22.39 -14.73
N PRO A 114 22.73 23.69 -14.75
CA PRO A 114 22.67 24.55 -13.56
C PRO A 114 21.34 24.46 -12.81
N PHE A 115 20.24 24.20 -13.52
CA PHE A 115 18.93 23.92 -12.94
C PHE A 115 18.90 22.67 -12.05
N LEU A 116 19.40 21.53 -12.52
CA LEU A 116 19.47 20.29 -11.74
C LEU A 116 20.38 20.42 -10.52
N SER A 117 21.50 21.15 -10.65
CA SER A 117 22.40 21.42 -9.53
C SER A 117 21.69 22.20 -8.41
N LYS A 118 20.94 23.26 -8.77
CA LYS A 118 20.12 24.02 -7.81
C LYS A 118 19.05 23.15 -7.15
N LEU A 119 18.34 22.31 -7.91
CA LEU A 119 17.35 21.39 -7.35
C LEU A 119 17.98 20.39 -6.37
N ALA A 120 19.15 19.84 -6.69
CA ALA A 120 19.87 18.94 -5.79
C ALA A 120 20.33 19.63 -4.50
N GLN A 121 20.77 20.90 -4.58
CA GLN A 121 21.10 21.70 -3.39
C GLN A 121 19.86 21.92 -2.52
N VAL A 122 18.72 22.31 -3.11
CA VAL A 122 17.45 22.47 -2.40
C VAL A 122 17.02 21.15 -1.74
N TYR A 123 17.12 20.04 -2.46
CA TYR A 123 16.86 18.70 -1.92
C TYR A 123 17.74 18.40 -0.71
N GLY A 124 19.05 18.71 -0.78
CA GLY A 124 19.99 18.54 0.33
C GLY A 124 19.67 19.41 1.55
N VAL A 125 19.26 20.66 1.34
CA VAL A 125 18.83 21.55 2.44
C VAL A 125 17.56 21.02 3.11
N ILE A 126 16.57 20.59 2.34
CA ILE A 126 15.34 20.00 2.88
C ILE A 126 15.64 18.69 3.61
N TRP A 127 16.61 17.90 3.13
CA TRP A 127 17.06 16.68 3.79
C TRP A 127 17.59 16.95 5.21
N LEU A 128 18.31 18.06 5.43
CA LEU A 128 18.74 18.46 6.78
C LEU A 128 17.56 18.72 7.73
N LEU A 129 16.42 19.19 7.23
CA LEU A 129 15.21 19.35 8.06
C LEU A 129 14.71 18.01 8.61
N TYR A 130 14.83 16.92 7.84
CA TYR A 130 14.48 15.57 8.32
C TYR A 130 15.44 15.06 9.39
N LEU A 131 16.73 15.39 9.26
CA LEU A 131 17.73 15.08 10.28
C LEU A 131 17.41 15.83 11.58
N VAL A 132 17.14 17.13 11.49
CA VAL A 132 16.76 17.95 12.66
C VAL A 132 15.47 17.44 13.30
N ASP A 133 14.44 17.14 12.51
CA ASP A 133 13.17 16.61 13.03
C ASP A 133 13.37 15.25 13.74
N LEU A 134 14.19 14.35 13.19
CA LEU A 134 14.55 13.09 13.85
C LEU A 134 15.26 13.32 15.19
N LEU A 135 16.24 14.24 15.23
CA LEU A 135 16.96 14.58 16.45
C LEU A 135 16.02 15.20 17.50
N LEU A 136 15.07 16.05 17.10
CA LEU A 136 14.05 16.60 17.99
C LEU A 136 13.13 15.53 18.55
N VAL A 137 12.68 14.57 17.74
CA VAL A 137 11.86 13.44 18.19
C VAL A 137 12.63 12.59 19.20
N LEU A 138 13.90 12.27 18.93
CA LEU A 138 14.75 11.51 19.86
C LEU A 138 15.00 12.29 21.16
N TYR A 139 15.30 13.58 21.07
CA TYR A 139 15.49 14.46 22.23
C TYR A 139 14.24 14.52 23.11
N LEU A 140 13.06 14.76 22.51
CA LEU A 140 11.78 14.78 23.23
C LEU A 140 11.47 13.42 23.85
N SER A 141 11.74 12.33 23.12
CA SER A 141 11.53 10.96 23.62
C SER A 141 12.40 10.66 24.83
N PHE A 142 13.68 11.05 24.80
CA PHE A 142 14.62 10.84 25.89
C PHE A 142 14.29 11.73 27.09
N ARG A 143 14.02 13.01 26.85
CA ARG A 143 13.74 14.01 27.91
C ARG A 143 12.46 13.70 28.68
N PHE A 144 11.41 13.26 27.99
CA PHE A 144 10.10 12.99 28.59
C PHE A 144 9.83 11.51 28.86
N LYS A 145 10.82 10.63 28.67
CA LYS A 145 10.74 9.16 28.88
C LYS A 145 9.52 8.51 28.21
N THR A 146 9.05 9.07 27.09
CA THR A 146 7.91 8.54 26.34
C THR A 146 8.40 7.41 25.43
N LYS A 147 7.76 6.23 25.51
CA LYS A 147 8.09 5.13 24.60
C LYS A 147 7.54 5.41 23.20
N ILE A 148 8.40 5.32 22.19
CA ILE A 148 8.01 5.35 20.77
C ILE A 148 7.68 3.92 20.33
N ALA A 149 6.56 3.75 19.64
CA ALA A 149 6.24 2.47 19.01
C ALA A 149 7.22 2.15 17.89
N GLY A 150 7.82 0.94 17.90
CA GLY A 150 8.77 0.52 16.86
C GLY A 150 8.19 0.58 15.45
N ALA A 151 6.89 0.30 15.30
CA ALA A 151 6.15 0.41 14.04
C ALA A 151 6.09 1.83 13.47
N ALA A 152 6.23 2.87 14.31
CA ALA A 152 6.31 4.27 13.89
C ALA A 152 7.77 4.76 13.76
N PHE A 153 8.70 4.19 14.52
CA PHE A 153 10.11 4.56 14.48
C PHE A 153 10.83 4.08 13.21
N ILE A 154 10.59 2.84 12.76
CA ILE A 154 11.24 2.31 11.55
C ILE A 154 10.91 3.15 10.30
N PRO A 155 9.63 3.49 10.00
CA PRO A 155 9.31 4.38 8.89
C PRO A 155 9.95 5.76 9.02
N LYS A 156 10.09 6.27 10.25
CA LYS A 156 10.75 7.54 10.52
C LYS A 156 12.23 7.48 10.16
N LEU A 157 12.94 6.40 10.52
CA LEU A 157 14.32 6.17 10.11
C LEU A 157 14.45 6.04 8.58
N LEU A 158 13.53 5.30 7.96
CA LEU A 158 13.49 5.15 6.49
C LEU A 158 13.27 6.50 5.79
N SER A 159 12.49 7.41 6.38
CA SER A 159 12.33 8.77 5.85
C SER A 159 13.61 9.62 5.91
N LEU A 160 14.61 9.25 6.72
CA LEU A 160 15.92 9.91 6.65
C LEU A 160 16.69 9.47 5.40
N VAL A 161 16.64 8.19 5.05
CA VAL A 161 17.33 7.68 3.85
C VAL A 161 16.60 8.14 2.59
N PHE A 162 15.27 8.09 2.60
CA PHE A 162 14.44 8.49 1.49
C PHE A 162 13.26 9.36 2.00
N PRO A 163 13.45 10.70 2.09
CA PRO A 163 12.46 11.66 2.61
C PRO A 163 11.04 11.54 2.07
N PRO A 164 10.81 11.20 0.79
CA PRO A 164 9.47 10.96 0.30
C PRO A 164 8.68 9.88 1.05
N LEU A 165 9.34 8.89 1.68
CA LEU A 165 8.66 7.88 2.52
C LEU A 165 8.10 8.46 3.83
N GLY A 166 8.48 9.69 4.19
CA GLY A 166 7.89 10.43 5.30
C GLY A 166 6.44 10.85 5.05
N MET A 167 5.90 10.61 3.86
CA MET A 167 4.48 10.78 3.58
C MET A 167 3.65 9.90 4.51
N SER A 168 2.75 10.52 5.30
CA SER A 168 1.79 9.83 6.17
C SER A 168 2.49 8.92 7.20
N LEU A 169 3.35 9.52 8.03
CA LEU A 169 3.96 8.85 9.18
C LEU A 169 2.90 8.51 10.25
N ARG A 170 3.04 7.30 10.81
CA ARG A 170 2.18 6.82 11.90
C ARG A 170 2.42 7.61 13.19
N HIS A 171 1.38 7.68 14.02
CA HIS A 171 1.48 8.34 15.32
C HIS A 171 2.44 7.60 16.26
N TYR A 172 3.33 8.32 16.95
CA TYR A 172 4.45 7.73 17.68
C TYR A 172 4.03 6.86 18.88
N THR A 173 2.92 7.20 19.53
CA THR A 173 2.38 6.44 20.67
C THR A 173 1.22 5.50 20.31
N LYS A 174 0.55 5.76 19.18
CA LYS A 174 -0.68 5.08 18.73
C LYS A 174 -0.53 4.71 17.24
N PRO A 175 0.27 3.69 16.90
CA PRO A 175 0.69 3.41 15.52
C PRO A 175 -0.45 2.99 14.58
N ASP A 176 -1.64 2.79 15.14
CA ASP A 176 -2.92 2.62 14.46
C ASP A 176 -3.44 3.92 13.83
N LYS A 177 -2.85 5.08 14.10
CA LYS A 177 -3.26 6.36 13.50
C LYS A 177 -2.23 6.91 12.53
N THR A 178 -2.71 7.51 11.44
CA THR A 178 -1.88 8.29 10.52
C THR A 178 -2.53 9.61 10.16
N TRP A 179 -1.74 10.59 9.75
CA TRP A 179 -2.25 11.89 9.29
C TRP A 179 -2.29 11.96 7.77
N LEU A 180 -3.43 12.43 7.23
CA LEU A 180 -3.64 12.68 5.82
C LEU A 180 -4.16 14.12 5.62
N PRO A 181 -3.84 14.81 4.52
CA PRO A 181 -4.22 16.21 4.31
C PRO A 181 -5.74 16.46 4.31
N VAL A 182 -6.53 15.57 3.71
CA VAL A 182 -7.99 15.72 3.64
C VAL A 182 -8.69 15.12 4.87
N TYR A 183 -8.22 13.96 5.33
CA TYR A 183 -8.87 13.18 6.38
C TYR A 183 -8.33 13.46 7.79
N HIS A 184 -7.26 14.23 7.90
CA HIS A 184 -6.51 14.48 9.14
C HIS A 184 -6.11 13.15 9.80
N TRP A 185 -6.00 13.13 11.12
CA TRP A 185 -5.73 11.92 11.89
C TRP A 185 -6.84 10.88 11.65
N SER A 186 -6.46 9.75 11.07
CA SER A 186 -7.37 8.68 10.66
C SER A 186 -6.83 7.33 11.10
N LEU A 187 -7.73 6.37 11.32
CA LEU A 187 -7.37 5.01 11.73
C LEU A 187 -6.83 4.21 10.53
N CYS A 188 -5.65 3.62 10.69
CA CYS A 188 -5.00 2.71 9.75
C CYS A 188 -5.66 1.32 9.81
N ASN A 189 -6.86 1.22 9.25
CA ASN A 189 -7.60 -0.03 9.14
C ASN A 189 -7.89 -0.39 7.66
N GLU A 190 -8.56 -1.52 7.45
CA GLU A 190 -8.92 -1.96 6.10
C GLU A 190 -9.93 -1.03 5.44
N GLY A 191 -10.82 -0.42 6.23
CA GLY A 191 -11.81 0.56 5.77
C GLY A 191 -11.17 1.78 5.09
N LEU A 192 -10.22 2.44 5.76
CA LEU A 192 -9.50 3.60 5.19
C LEU A 192 -8.71 3.20 3.94
N LEU A 193 -8.04 2.03 3.97
CA LEU A 193 -7.28 1.53 2.83
C LEU A 193 -8.18 1.29 1.61
N GLN A 194 -9.35 0.68 1.81
CA GLN A 194 -10.30 0.43 0.75
C GLN A 194 -10.87 1.74 0.18
N HIS A 195 -11.25 2.67 1.05
CA HIS A 195 -11.76 3.97 0.64
C HIS A 195 -10.76 4.74 -0.24
N LEU A 196 -9.47 4.74 0.15
CA LEU A 196 -8.43 5.40 -0.64
C LEU A 196 -8.18 4.69 -1.97
N LYS A 197 -8.18 3.35 -2.00
CA LYS A 197 -8.07 2.60 -3.25
C LYS A 197 -9.21 2.94 -4.22
N GLU A 198 -10.43 3.03 -3.72
CA GLU A 198 -11.58 3.41 -4.53
C GLU A 198 -11.41 4.84 -5.07
N LYS A 199 -10.98 5.79 -4.24
CA LYS A 199 -10.73 7.18 -4.66
C LYS A 199 -9.58 7.32 -5.66
N PHE A 200 -8.50 6.56 -5.51
CA PHE A 200 -7.35 6.59 -6.42
C PHE A 200 -7.54 5.73 -7.68
N SER A 201 -8.51 4.80 -7.69
CA SER A 201 -8.73 3.89 -8.82
C SER A 201 -8.94 4.62 -10.15
N VAL A 202 -9.86 5.59 -10.20
CA VAL A 202 -10.20 6.33 -11.43
C VAL A 202 -9.07 7.28 -11.86
N PRO A 203 -8.54 8.18 -11.00
CA PRO A 203 -7.42 9.05 -11.37
C PRO A 203 -6.23 8.27 -11.91
N MET A 204 -5.91 7.12 -11.31
CA MET A 204 -4.76 6.34 -11.73
C MET A 204 -4.98 5.59 -13.04
N ILE A 205 -6.21 5.20 -13.37
CA ILE A 205 -6.52 4.68 -14.70
C ILE A 205 -6.30 5.78 -15.76
N VAL A 206 -6.74 7.01 -15.48
CA VAL A 206 -6.55 8.15 -16.39
C VAL A 206 -5.06 8.42 -16.60
N VAL A 207 -4.28 8.49 -15.51
CA VAL A 207 -2.83 8.69 -15.57
C VAL A 207 -2.14 7.53 -16.31
N ALA A 208 -2.55 6.29 -16.06
CA ALA A 208 -2.01 5.13 -16.75
C ALA A 208 -2.34 5.16 -18.25
N LEU A 209 -3.55 5.60 -18.62
CA LEU A 209 -3.96 5.73 -20.02
C LEU A 209 -3.19 6.84 -20.74
N LEU A 210 -2.87 7.93 -20.03
CA LEU A 210 -2.13 9.08 -20.57
C LEU A 210 -0.73 8.70 -21.04
N ILE A 211 -0.17 7.57 -20.60
CA ILE A 211 1.11 7.10 -21.12
C ILE A 211 1.07 6.68 -22.59
N LEU A 212 -0.08 6.15 -23.05
CA LEU A 212 -0.21 5.65 -24.42
C LEU A 212 -0.02 6.77 -25.45
N PRO A 213 -0.75 7.90 -25.37
CA PRO A 213 -0.53 9.01 -26.30
C PRO A 213 0.87 9.61 -26.14
N VAL A 214 1.42 9.71 -24.92
CA VAL A 214 2.79 10.17 -24.71
C VAL A 214 3.80 9.30 -25.47
N LEU A 215 3.63 7.98 -25.42
CA LEU A 215 4.49 7.03 -26.11
C LEU A 215 4.34 7.11 -27.63
N ILE A 216 3.11 7.25 -28.12
CA ILE A 216 2.83 7.40 -29.56
C ILE A 216 3.47 8.68 -30.11
N ILE A 217 3.35 9.79 -29.36
CA ILE A 217 3.97 11.07 -29.72
C ILE A 217 5.49 10.93 -29.75
N GLU A 218 6.09 10.36 -28.70
CA GLU A 218 7.55 10.17 -28.61
C GLU A 218 8.10 9.27 -29.73
N TRP A 219 7.34 8.27 -30.19
CA TRP A 219 7.84 7.30 -31.17
C TRP A 219 7.59 7.67 -32.64
N GLN A 220 6.41 8.22 -32.97
CA GLN A 220 5.99 8.38 -34.35
C GLN A 220 5.79 9.84 -34.78
N PHE A 221 5.39 10.71 -33.86
CA PHE A 221 4.94 12.06 -34.19
C PHE A 221 5.80 13.17 -33.57
N TYR A 222 7.02 12.85 -33.14
CA TYR A 222 7.88 13.79 -32.41
C TYR A 222 8.08 15.09 -33.20
N GLU A 223 8.57 14.99 -34.44
CA GLU A 223 8.84 16.15 -35.32
C GLU A 223 7.57 16.95 -35.68
N GLU A 224 6.47 16.25 -35.96
CA GLU A 224 5.19 16.88 -36.35
C GLU A 224 4.59 17.68 -35.19
N VAL A 225 4.64 17.11 -33.98
CA VAL A 225 4.10 17.73 -32.77
C VAL A 225 5.01 18.86 -32.28
N GLU A 226 6.33 18.73 -32.41
CA GLU A 226 7.27 19.79 -32.08
C GLU A 226 7.08 21.02 -32.99
N ALA A 227 6.94 20.80 -34.30
CA ALA A 227 6.63 21.86 -35.26
C ALA A 227 5.29 22.56 -34.97
N PHE A 228 4.28 21.81 -34.52
CA PHE A 228 2.97 22.35 -34.15
C PHE A 228 3.00 23.18 -32.86
N LEU A 229 3.68 22.69 -31.81
CA LEU A 229 3.71 23.33 -30.49
C LEU A 229 4.70 24.51 -30.39
N LYS A 230 5.64 24.65 -31.35
CA LYS A 230 6.69 25.70 -31.36
C LYS A 230 7.45 25.82 -30.03
N THR A 231 7.51 24.74 -29.27
CA THR A 231 8.07 24.65 -27.92
C THR A 231 8.91 23.39 -27.87
N ASP A 232 9.92 23.36 -27.00
CA ASP A 232 10.74 22.18 -26.74
C ASP A 232 9.87 21.00 -26.28
N LEU A 233 9.57 20.10 -27.22
CA LEU A 233 8.70 18.94 -26.98
C LEU A 233 9.33 17.97 -25.98
N SER A 234 10.67 17.87 -25.98
CA SER A 234 11.42 17.04 -25.05
C SER A 234 11.12 17.46 -23.61
N PHE A 235 11.17 18.76 -23.32
CA PHE A 235 10.86 19.28 -21.99
C PHE A 235 9.42 18.99 -21.56
N VAL A 236 8.44 19.15 -22.46
CA VAL A 236 7.02 18.86 -22.16
C VAL A 236 6.81 17.38 -21.88
N LEU A 237 7.39 16.50 -22.70
CA LEU A 237 7.31 15.05 -22.51
C LEU A 237 7.96 14.63 -21.18
N ASP A 238 9.12 15.18 -20.84
CA ASP A 238 9.79 14.92 -19.56
C ASP A 238 8.95 15.36 -18.35
N MET A 239 8.29 16.52 -18.44
CA MET A 239 7.36 16.99 -17.40
C MET A 239 6.17 16.05 -17.25
N VAL A 240 5.55 15.62 -18.35
CA VAL A 240 4.40 14.70 -18.33
C VAL A 240 4.81 13.33 -17.80
N GLN A 241 5.95 12.79 -18.24
CA GLN A 241 6.49 11.52 -17.74
C GLN A 241 6.83 11.60 -16.24
N GLY A 242 7.35 12.74 -15.78
CA GLY A 242 7.57 13.04 -14.37
C GLY A 242 6.29 13.14 -13.56
N PHE A 243 5.25 13.75 -14.11
CA PHE A 243 3.93 13.82 -13.49
C PHE A 243 3.29 12.43 -13.36
N ILE A 244 3.35 11.60 -14.42
CA ILE A 244 2.87 10.21 -14.37
C ILE A 244 3.61 9.44 -13.28
N TRP A 245 4.94 9.55 -13.24
CA TRP A 245 5.74 8.90 -12.19
C TRP A 245 5.33 9.37 -10.79
N LEU A 246 5.19 10.68 -10.60
CA LEU A 246 4.81 11.29 -9.33
C LEU A 246 3.47 10.76 -8.83
N ALA A 247 2.47 10.64 -9.72
CA ALA A 247 1.16 10.10 -9.38
C ALA A 247 1.22 8.64 -8.92
N PHE A 248 1.94 7.77 -9.65
CA PHE A 248 2.16 6.37 -9.24
C PHE A 248 2.92 6.27 -7.91
N ALA A 249 3.99 7.05 -7.76
CA ALA A 249 4.81 7.06 -6.55
C ALA A 249 4.02 7.53 -5.32
N LEU A 250 3.23 8.60 -5.47
CA LEU A 250 2.39 9.13 -4.42
C LEU A 250 1.30 8.14 -4.01
N GLU A 251 0.55 7.57 -4.96
CA GLU A 251 -0.48 6.55 -4.69
C GLU A 251 0.14 5.40 -3.88
N PHE A 252 1.24 4.85 -4.38
CA PHE A 252 1.88 3.69 -3.79
C PHE A 252 2.42 3.97 -2.39
N MET A 253 3.15 5.08 -2.19
CA MET A 253 3.69 5.45 -0.88
C MET A 253 2.58 5.66 0.15
N LEU A 254 1.50 6.34 -0.25
CA LEU A 254 0.37 6.60 0.63
C LEU A 254 -0.32 5.30 1.05
N LEU A 255 -0.63 4.40 0.10
CA LEU A 255 -1.30 3.13 0.40
C LEU A 255 -0.41 2.15 1.20
N VAL A 256 0.90 2.15 0.97
CA VAL A 256 1.87 1.36 1.76
C VAL A 256 2.00 1.91 3.19
N SER A 257 1.90 3.23 3.39
CA SER A 257 1.99 3.83 4.73
C SER A 257 0.84 3.38 5.66
N ILE A 258 -0.36 3.25 5.08
CA ILE A 258 -1.61 2.94 5.78
C ILE A 258 -1.75 1.45 6.04
N THR A 259 -1.31 0.61 5.10
CA THR A 259 -1.46 -0.84 5.23
C THR A 259 -0.64 -1.37 6.42
N ASN A 260 -1.24 -2.26 7.22
CA ASN A 260 -0.56 -2.93 8.34
C ASN A 260 0.45 -3.99 7.84
N ASP A 261 0.08 -4.78 6.83
CA ASP A 261 0.98 -5.69 6.14
C ASP A 261 1.61 -5.04 4.89
N LYS A 262 2.70 -4.30 5.11
CA LYS A 262 3.43 -3.61 4.03
C LYS A 262 4.01 -4.59 3.01
N PHE A 263 4.51 -5.74 3.47
CA PHE A 263 5.15 -6.71 2.60
C PHE A 263 4.13 -7.42 1.70
N GLY A 264 2.99 -7.85 2.28
CA GLY A 264 1.88 -8.40 1.50
C GLY A 264 1.32 -7.39 0.50
N TYR A 265 1.25 -6.11 0.87
CA TYR A 265 0.86 -5.05 -0.05
C TYR A 265 1.82 -4.90 -1.23
N VAL A 266 3.13 -4.83 -0.95
CA VAL A 266 4.17 -4.70 -1.97
C VAL A 266 4.16 -5.90 -2.92
N LYS A 267 4.06 -7.12 -2.38
CA LYS A 267 3.98 -8.35 -3.19
C LYS A 267 2.76 -8.36 -4.11
N LYS A 268 1.62 -7.85 -3.62
CA LYS A 268 0.38 -7.77 -4.40
C LYS A 268 0.47 -6.72 -5.52
N ASN A 269 1.14 -5.59 -5.28
CA ASN A 269 1.27 -4.47 -6.21
C ASN A 269 2.71 -4.32 -6.72
N TRP A 270 3.34 -5.44 -7.06
CA TRP A 270 4.75 -5.47 -7.47
C TRP A 270 5.00 -4.70 -8.77
N ILE A 271 4.00 -4.61 -9.65
CA ILE A 271 4.08 -3.85 -10.90
C ILE A 271 4.21 -2.35 -10.60
N ASP A 272 3.36 -1.81 -9.72
CA ASP A 272 3.41 -0.40 -9.30
C ASP A 272 4.78 -0.08 -8.66
N LEU A 273 5.29 -0.97 -7.81
CA LEU A 273 6.64 -0.82 -7.25
C LEU A 273 7.71 -0.78 -8.35
N LEU A 274 7.63 -1.69 -9.33
CA LEU A 274 8.61 -1.78 -10.41
C LEU A 274 8.61 -0.50 -11.26
N ILE A 275 7.44 0.05 -11.57
CA ILE A 275 7.29 1.33 -12.28
C ILE A 275 7.99 2.47 -11.53
N ILE A 276 7.87 2.50 -10.20
CA ILE A 276 8.49 3.52 -9.35
C ILE A 276 10.01 3.34 -9.25
N VAL A 277 10.48 2.09 -9.14
CA VAL A 277 11.90 1.76 -8.91
C VAL A 277 12.73 1.79 -10.19
N LEU A 278 12.16 1.44 -11.34
CA LEU A 278 12.86 1.36 -12.63
C LEU A 278 13.71 2.60 -12.95
N PRO A 279 13.19 3.83 -12.80
CA PRO A 279 13.99 5.02 -13.09
C PRO A 279 15.18 5.19 -12.14
N PHE A 280 15.07 4.79 -10.86
CA PHE A 280 16.20 4.85 -9.92
C PHE A 280 17.35 3.92 -10.31
N ILE A 281 17.04 2.74 -10.87
CA ILE A 281 18.06 1.81 -11.37
C ILE A 281 18.86 2.47 -12.50
N SER A 282 18.18 3.20 -13.38
CA SER A 282 18.82 3.99 -14.43
C SER A 282 19.72 5.08 -13.83
N PHE A 283 19.20 5.84 -12.86
CA PHE A 283 19.92 6.92 -12.20
C PHE A 283 21.20 6.45 -11.47
N VAL A 284 21.10 5.41 -10.64
CA VAL A 284 22.25 4.87 -9.86
C VAL A 284 23.36 4.36 -10.76
N ARG A 285 23.02 3.72 -11.89
CA ARG A 285 24.00 3.28 -12.88
C ARG A 285 24.81 4.46 -13.42
N THR A 286 24.12 5.56 -13.71
CA THR A 286 24.73 6.74 -14.29
C THR A 286 25.66 7.47 -13.33
N LEU A 287 25.41 7.39 -12.02
CA LEU A 287 26.29 7.96 -10.99
C LEU A 287 27.66 7.25 -10.86
N ARG A 288 27.95 6.15 -11.57
CA ARG A 288 29.23 5.41 -11.56
C ARG A 288 29.76 5.03 -10.17
N ILE A 289 28.92 5.02 -9.13
CA ILE A 289 29.32 4.70 -7.74
C ILE A 289 29.67 3.20 -7.61
N PHE A 290 29.16 2.35 -8.51
CA PHE A 290 29.49 0.93 -8.57
C PHE A 290 30.61 0.62 -9.60
N LYS A 291 31.83 1.12 -9.37
CA LYS A 291 33.03 0.63 -10.08
C LYS A 291 33.35 -0.86 -9.81
N VAL A 292 32.60 -1.53 -8.93
CA VAL A 292 32.88 -2.91 -8.46
C VAL A 292 32.12 -3.99 -9.25
N ALA A 293 31.04 -3.65 -9.96
CA ALA A 293 30.33 -4.64 -10.77
C ALA A 293 30.95 -4.70 -12.18
N ARG A 294 31.99 -5.54 -12.36
CA ARG A 294 32.50 -6.04 -13.64
C ARG A 294 31.46 -6.93 -14.38
N LEU A 295 30.22 -6.47 -14.46
CA LEU A 295 29.15 -6.97 -15.33
C LEU A 295 28.78 -5.94 -16.41
N THR A 296 29.66 -4.95 -16.63
CA THR A 296 29.39 -3.72 -17.38
C THR A 296 29.87 -3.72 -18.83
N HIS A 297 30.52 -4.79 -19.31
CA HIS A 297 30.93 -4.87 -20.72
C HIS A 297 29.79 -5.17 -21.70
N LEU A 298 28.58 -5.46 -21.23
CA LEU A 298 27.38 -5.65 -22.07
C LEU A 298 26.40 -4.47 -22.07
N ALA A 299 26.80 -3.31 -21.53
CA ALA A 299 25.93 -2.16 -21.37
C ALA A 299 26.42 -0.96 -22.18
N ARG A 300 26.33 -1.04 -23.51
CA ARG A 300 26.31 0.17 -24.36
C ARG A 300 25.13 1.05 -23.88
N GLY A 301 25.46 2.16 -23.22
CA GLY A 301 24.57 2.92 -22.33
C GLY A 301 23.24 3.39 -22.93
N TYR A 302 23.15 3.53 -24.25
CA TYR A 302 21.94 3.99 -24.93
C TYR A 302 20.86 2.90 -25.08
N LYS A 303 21.26 1.65 -25.37
CA LYS A 303 20.30 0.56 -25.62
C LYS A 303 19.56 0.14 -24.37
N LEU A 304 20.21 0.17 -23.20
CA LEU A 304 19.57 -0.18 -21.93
C LEU A 304 18.64 0.90 -21.40
N ARG A 305 18.92 2.20 -21.63
CA ARG A 305 17.96 3.27 -21.30
C ARG A 305 16.68 3.08 -22.12
N ALA A 306 16.82 2.86 -23.43
CA ALA A 306 15.70 2.55 -24.31
C ALA A 306 14.96 1.26 -23.89
N LEU A 307 15.68 0.20 -23.51
CA LEU A 307 15.07 -1.05 -23.02
C LEU A 307 14.37 -0.88 -21.67
N VAL A 308 14.91 -0.07 -20.75
CA VAL A 308 14.32 0.21 -19.44
C VAL A 308 13.10 1.12 -19.56
N MET A 309 13.15 2.14 -20.44
CA MET A 309 11.98 2.96 -20.78
C MET A 309 10.89 2.11 -21.44
N LYS A 310 11.25 1.27 -22.43
CA LYS A 310 10.32 0.32 -23.07
C LYS A 310 9.75 -0.69 -22.08
N ALA A 311 10.55 -1.19 -21.13
CA ALA A 311 10.09 -2.10 -20.10
C ALA A 311 9.14 -1.40 -19.11
N ARG A 312 9.49 -0.19 -18.65
CA ARG A 312 8.61 0.65 -17.81
C ARG A 312 7.27 0.90 -18.51
N GLN A 313 7.31 1.26 -19.79
CA GLN A 313 6.13 1.49 -20.61
C GLN A 313 5.29 0.22 -20.76
N GLY A 314 5.89 -0.93 -21.07
CA GLY A 314 5.19 -2.23 -21.16
C GLY A 314 4.56 -2.69 -19.84
N LEU A 315 5.20 -2.40 -18.69
CA LEU A 315 4.65 -2.69 -17.37
C LEU A 315 3.45 -1.82 -17.02
N ILE A 316 3.48 -0.54 -17.42
CA ILE A 316 2.33 0.37 -17.22
C ILE A 316 1.15 -0.10 -18.06
N VAL A 317 1.38 -0.50 -19.32
CA VAL A 317 0.36 -1.12 -20.18
C VAL A 317 -0.22 -2.37 -19.53
N THR A 318 0.61 -3.23 -18.94
CA THR A 318 0.16 -4.42 -18.21
C THR A 318 -0.70 -4.04 -17.00
N SER A 319 -0.28 -3.06 -16.20
CA SER A 319 -1.06 -2.56 -15.05
C SER A 319 -2.41 -1.98 -15.50
N PHE A 320 -2.45 -1.30 -16.63
CA PHE A 320 -3.67 -0.79 -17.27
C PHE A 320 -4.60 -1.94 -17.66
N PHE A 321 -4.08 -2.99 -18.33
CA PHE A 321 -4.90 -4.16 -18.68
C PHE A 321 -5.51 -4.81 -17.44
N PHE A 322 -4.75 -4.94 -16.35
CA PHE A 322 -5.30 -5.47 -15.09
C PHE A 322 -6.39 -4.57 -14.50
N ARG A 323 -6.20 -3.25 -14.49
CA ARG A 323 -7.17 -2.27 -13.98
C ARG A 323 -8.44 -2.21 -14.85
N LEU A 324 -8.30 -2.28 -16.18
CA LEU A 324 -9.42 -2.33 -17.13
C LEU A 324 -10.20 -3.65 -17.03
N LEU A 325 -9.50 -4.78 -16.89
CA LEU A 325 -10.12 -6.09 -16.63
C LEU A 325 -10.87 -6.15 -15.30
N THR A 326 -10.54 -5.28 -14.33
CA THR A 326 -11.27 -5.18 -13.07
C THR A 326 -12.64 -4.52 -13.25
N ILE A 327 -12.91 -3.79 -14.34
CA ILE A 327 -14.18 -3.08 -14.53
C ILE A 327 -15.33 -4.04 -14.94
N LYS A 328 -15.05 -5.25 -15.47
CA LYS A 328 -16.10 -6.21 -15.82
C LYS A 328 -16.71 -6.87 -14.58
N PRO A 329 -17.97 -6.56 -14.19
CA PRO A 329 -18.56 -7.02 -12.93
C PRO A 329 -18.75 -8.55 -12.89
N ASP A 330 -19.08 -9.17 -14.03
CA ASP A 330 -19.40 -10.60 -14.11
C ASP A 330 -18.19 -11.50 -13.82
N PHE A 331 -17.02 -11.08 -14.30
CA PHE A 331 -15.78 -11.82 -14.05
C PHE A 331 -15.36 -11.71 -12.57
N GLN A 332 -15.57 -10.55 -11.97
CA GLN A 332 -15.33 -10.35 -10.54
C GLN A 332 -16.27 -11.21 -9.69
N LEU A 333 -17.57 -11.23 -10.01
CA LEU A 333 -18.54 -12.04 -9.28
C LEU A 333 -18.17 -13.53 -9.33
N LYS A 334 -17.86 -14.07 -10.52
CA LYS A 334 -17.41 -15.46 -10.68
C LYS A 334 -16.12 -15.74 -9.91
N LYS A 335 -15.15 -14.82 -9.95
CA LYS A 335 -13.88 -14.95 -9.24
C LYS A 335 -14.05 -14.90 -7.71
N LEU A 336 -14.90 -14.00 -7.22
CA LEU A 336 -15.23 -13.86 -5.80
C LEU A 336 -15.99 -15.09 -5.30
N LYS A 337 -16.98 -15.55 -6.08
CA LYS A 337 -17.70 -16.80 -5.79
C LYS A 337 -16.76 -17.99 -5.73
N LYS A 338 -15.87 -18.15 -6.73
CA LYS A 338 -14.85 -19.21 -6.73
C LYS A 338 -13.92 -19.13 -5.51
N LYS A 339 -13.46 -17.93 -5.14
CA LYS A 339 -12.64 -17.73 -3.92
C LYS A 339 -13.42 -18.09 -2.66
N LEU A 340 -14.68 -17.72 -2.61
CA LEU A 340 -15.54 -18.02 -1.48
C LEU A 340 -15.74 -19.54 -1.35
N ASP A 341 -15.98 -20.24 -2.46
CA ASP A 341 -16.13 -21.70 -2.48
C ASP A 341 -14.81 -22.40 -2.09
N GLN A 342 -13.67 -21.87 -2.54
CA GLN A 342 -12.34 -22.34 -2.13
C GLN A 342 -12.09 -22.17 -0.63
N ASN A 343 -12.40 -20.98 -0.09
CA ASN A 343 -12.27 -20.71 1.34
C ASN A 343 -13.23 -21.58 2.17
N GLN A 344 -14.43 -21.87 1.66
CA GLN A 344 -15.36 -22.81 2.31
C GLN A 344 -14.75 -24.21 2.35
N ALA A 345 -14.22 -24.73 1.24
CA ALA A 345 -13.56 -26.02 1.21
C ALA A 345 -12.33 -26.09 2.15
N GLU A 346 -11.55 -25.00 2.23
CA GLU A 346 -10.42 -24.91 3.15
C GLU A 346 -10.88 -24.93 4.62
N ARG A 347 -11.95 -24.19 4.93
CA ARG A 347 -12.58 -24.22 6.26
C ARG A 347 -13.08 -25.62 6.61
N GLU A 348 -13.73 -26.31 5.69
CA GLU A 348 -14.21 -27.67 5.91
C GLU A 348 -13.06 -28.63 6.27
N ARG A 349 -11.91 -28.52 5.57
CA ARG A 349 -10.71 -29.31 5.92
C ARG A 349 -10.18 -29.01 7.32
N ILE A 350 -10.16 -27.74 7.71
CA ILE A 350 -9.73 -27.33 9.06
C ILE A 350 -10.70 -27.86 10.12
N GLU A 351 -12.01 -27.82 9.86
CA GLU A 351 -13.02 -28.42 10.75
C GLU A 351 -12.82 -29.93 10.90
N GLU A 352 -12.52 -30.66 9.82
CA GLU A 352 -12.17 -32.09 9.89
C GLU A 352 -10.90 -32.36 10.69
N GLU A 353 -9.87 -31.52 10.57
CA GLU A 353 -8.66 -31.58 11.40
C GLU A 353 -8.97 -31.33 12.88
N LEU A 354 -9.81 -30.33 13.19
CA LEU A 354 -10.26 -30.07 14.56
C LEU A 354 -11.06 -31.24 15.14
N VAL A 355 -11.93 -31.88 14.36
CA VAL A 355 -12.66 -33.07 14.80
C VAL A 355 -11.70 -34.23 15.11
N ARG A 356 -10.72 -34.48 14.24
CA ARG A 356 -9.70 -35.52 14.48
C ARG A 356 -8.92 -35.23 15.75
N PHE A 357 -8.51 -33.97 15.95
CA PHE A 357 -7.78 -33.53 17.14
C PHE A 357 -8.63 -33.66 18.41
N ALA A 358 -9.92 -33.27 18.36
CA ALA A 358 -10.84 -33.41 19.48
C ALA A 358 -11.02 -34.88 19.89
N ARG A 359 -11.18 -35.79 18.93
CA ARG A 359 -11.25 -37.24 19.19
C ARG A 359 -9.96 -37.77 19.81
N TRP A 360 -8.81 -37.32 19.34
CA TRP A 360 -7.51 -37.70 19.90
C TRP A 360 -7.37 -37.27 21.37
N ILE A 361 -7.74 -36.02 21.71
CA ILE A 361 -7.74 -35.54 23.10
C ILE A 361 -8.66 -36.41 23.97
N LYS A 362 -9.87 -36.73 23.48
CA LYS A 362 -10.84 -37.56 24.20
C LYS A 362 -10.29 -38.96 24.49
N GLN A 363 -9.64 -39.59 23.52
CA GLN A 363 -8.97 -40.89 23.70
C GLN A 363 -7.80 -40.82 24.68
N LYS A 364 -7.02 -39.74 24.66
CA LYS A 364 -5.89 -39.55 25.59
C LYS A 364 -6.36 -39.34 27.03
N ASN A 365 -7.46 -38.62 27.25
CA ASN A 365 -8.03 -38.39 28.58
C ASN A 365 -8.77 -39.61 29.16
N GLN A 366 -9.04 -40.64 28.34
CA GLN A 366 -9.66 -41.90 28.74
C GLN A 366 -8.66 -43.00 29.09
N ARG A 367 -7.37 -42.78 28.80
CA ARG A 367 -6.25 -43.60 29.28
C ARG A 367 -5.63 -42.92 30.49
#